data_AF-A0A955XIT1-F1
#
_entry.id   AF-A0A955XIT1-F1
#
_cell.length_a   1.000
_cell.length_b   1.000
_cell.length_c   1.000
_cell.angle_alpha   90.00
_cell.angle_beta   90.00
_cell.angle_gamma   90.00
#
_symmetry.space_group_name_H-M   'P 1'
#
loop_
_entity.id
_entity.type
_entity.pdbx_description
1 polymer ?
#
loop_
_entity_poly.entity_id
_entity_poly.type
_entity_poly.pdbx_seq_one_letter_code
_entity_poly.pdbx_strand_id
1 'polypeptide(L)'
;MKLSHAALASLLFAAGCGEDSTTTPGPNGELAVGAGDVTKVEPGKEDSSAEAIVLDMKFEGALVTDQGWNAKSQIEDQLLYTIGHLNGSKAVGRLDKVELTDVKTAPLDGRTEVTYTASLQVAWQKGQGVPTEYTFTLPRDVSYGGLKTFADTYGHDCVDYGAHDVDSGSMWYYYRPARGGCDLADADVVVTTATVTVSPVNTTG
;
A
#
# COMPACT_ATOMS: atom_id res chain seq x y z
N MET A 1 -61.93 -0.74 38.29
CA MET A 1 -62.74 0.49 38.24
C MET A 1 -62.08 1.46 37.27
N LYS A 2 -62.71 1.68 36.11
CA LYS A 2 -62.58 2.75 35.08
C LYS A 2 -61.19 3.00 34.46
N LEU A 3 -60.96 2.60 33.18
CA LEU A 3 -61.23 3.37 31.92
C LEU A 3 -60.49 4.73 31.93
N SER A 4 -59.70 5.12 30.93
CA SER A 4 -60.14 5.32 29.55
C SER A 4 -58.98 5.75 28.62
N HIS A 5 -59.21 5.56 27.32
CA HIS A 5 -58.41 5.93 26.17
C HIS A 5 -58.22 7.45 25.99
N ALA A 6 -57.15 7.84 25.29
CA ALA A 6 -57.22 8.90 24.29
C ALA A 6 -56.23 8.59 23.14
N ALA A 7 -56.79 8.48 21.94
CA ALA A 7 -56.11 8.44 20.66
C ALA A 7 -56.30 9.78 19.92
N LEU A 8 -55.64 9.92 18.77
CA LEU A 8 -55.68 10.98 17.75
C LEU A 8 -54.86 12.26 18.06
N ALA A 9 -54.17 12.91 17.12
CA ALA A 9 -54.14 12.78 15.66
C ALA A 9 -52.81 13.30 15.07
N SER A 10 -52.54 12.81 13.86
CA SER A 10 -51.49 13.19 12.93
C SER A 10 -51.42 14.68 12.59
N LEU A 11 -50.20 15.15 12.31
CA LEU A 11 -49.98 16.25 11.37
C LEU A 11 -48.90 15.82 10.37
N LEU A 12 -49.34 15.71 9.11
CA LEU A 12 -48.51 15.61 7.91
C LEU A 12 -47.72 16.90 7.72
N PHE A 13 -46.43 16.78 7.40
CA PHE A 13 -45.78 17.66 6.43
C PHE A 13 -44.98 16.80 5.47
N ALA A 14 -45.39 16.83 4.21
CA ALA A 14 -44.66 16.31 3.06
C ALA A 14 -44.05 17.49 2.30
N ALA A 15 -42.75 17.39 2.02
CA ALA A 15 -42.00 17.94 0.88
C ALA A 15 -40.63 17.24 0.97
N GLY A 16 -40.30 16.24 0.14
CA GLY A 16 -39.85 16.41 -1.25
C GLY A 16 -38.41 16.95 -1.22
N CYS A 17 -37.36 16.17 -1.49
CA CYS A 17 -37.07 15.51 -2.77
C CYS A 17 -36.58 14.05 -2.63
N GLY A 18 -36.96 13.22 -3.61
CA GLY A 18 -36.24 11.99 -3.98
C GLY A 18 -34.87 12.33 -4.59
N GLU A 19 -34.03 11.38 -5.00
CA GLU A 19 -34.35 10.12 -5.68
C GLU A 19 -33.35 9.00 -5.31
N ASP A 20 -33.86 7.78 -5.40
CA ASP A 20 -33.11 6.53 -5.49
C ASP A 20 -31.96 6.65 -6.50
N SER A 21 -30.73 6.36 -6.06
CA SER A 21 -29.62 6.09 -6.96
C SER A 21 -29.75 4.67 -7.52
N THR A 22 -30.72 4.45 -8.41
CA THR A 22 -30.69 3.29 -9.30
C THR A 22 -29.66 3.54 -10.39
N THR A 23 -28.44 3.04 -10.17
CA THR A 23 -27.40 2.94 -11.20
C THR A 23 -27.91 2.03 -12.31
N THR A 24 -28.25 2.60 -13.46
CA THR A 24 -28.58 1.81 -14.65
C THR A 24 -27.28 1.40 -15.34
N PRO A 25 -26.99 0.10 -15.52
CA PRO A 25 -25.81 -0.32 -16.26
C PRO A 25 -25.91 0.10 -17.73
N GLY A 26 -24.83 0.63 -18.30
CA GLY A 26 -24.73 0.84 -19.73
C GLY A 26 -24.81 -0.49 -20.50
N PRO A 27 -25.09 -0.47 -21.82
CA PRO A 27 -25.33 -1.68 -22.62
C PRO A 27 -24.16 -2.69 -22.65
N ASN A 28 -22.99 -2.33 -22.11
CA ASN A 28 -21.80 -3.18 -22.02
C ASN A 28 -21.22 -3.30 -20.58
N GLY A 29 -21.96 -2.91 -19.53
CA GLY A 29 -21.48 -3.04 -18.14
C GLY A 29 -20.40 -2.03 -17.71
N GLU A 30 -20.16 -0.99 -18.49
CA GLU A 30 -19.26 0.12 -18.13
C GLU A 30 -20.02 1.11 -17.23
N LEU A 31 -19.40 1.48 -16.09
CA LEU A 31 -19.93 2.52 -15.21
C LEU A 31 -19.88 3.86 -15.96
N ALA A 32 -21.03 4.35 -16.38
CA ALA A 32 -21.13 5.63 -17.06
C ALA A 32 -20.92 6.76 -16.06
N VAL A 33 -19.86 7.55 -16.28
CA VAL A 33 -19.56 8.77 -15.54
C VAL A 33 -20.69 9.78 -15.83
N GLY A 34 -21.49 10.10 -14.83
CA GLY A 34 -22.66 10.99 -14.98
C GLY A 34 -22.24 12.43 -15.25
N ALA A 35 -23.11 13.24 -15.85
CA ALA A 35 -22.83 14.66 -16.14
C ALA A 35 -22.56 15.54 -14.88
N GLY A 36 -22.70 14.97 -13.68
CA GLY A 36 -22.34 15.58 -12.39
C GLY A 36 -21.14 14.93 -11.69
N ASP A 37 -20.52 13.92 -12.29
CA ASP A 37 -19.31 13.30 -11.76
C ASP A 37 -18.12 14.23 -12.03
N VAL A 38 -17.62 14.83 -10.96
CA VAL A 38 -16.49 15.75 -11.02
C VAL A 38 -15.21 14.94 -11.14
N THR A 39 -14.74 14.71 -12.36
CA THR A 39 -13.34 14.31 -12.58
C THR A 39 -12.45 15.53 -12.37
N LYS A 40 -12.09 15.82 -11.12
CA LYS A 40 -10.98 16.75 -10.85
C LYS A 40 -9.67 16.08 -11.25
N VAL A 41 -9.37 16.11 -12.54
CA VAL A 41 -8.01 15.88 -13.04
C VAL A 41 -7.59 17.14 -13.79
N GLU A 42 -7.44 18.22 -13.03
CA GLU A 42 -6.61 19.33 -13.50
C GLU A 42 -5.16 18.83 -13.53
N PRO A 43 -4.45 18.95 -14.66
CA PRO A 43 -3.04 18.55 -14.75
C PRO A 43 -2.22 19.21 -13.62
N GLY A 44 -1.56 18.40 -12.80
CA GLY A 44 -0.77 18.87 -11.65
C GLY A 44 -1.50 18.88 -10.30
N LYS A 45 -2.76 18.40 -10.22
CA LYS A 45 -3.51 18.21 -8.96
C LYS A 45 -3.63 16.74 -8.55
N GLU A 46 -2.98 15.82 -9.26
CA GLU A 46 -3.04 14.37 -9.03
C GLU A 46 -2.52 13.98 -7.64
N ASP A 47 -1.60 14.77 -7.09
CA ASP A 47 -1.01 14.55 -5.76
C ASP A 47 -1.58 15.51 -4.69
N SER A 48 -2.70 16.19 -4.98
CA SER A 48 -3.42 17.00 -3.98
C SER A 48 -4.34 16.10 -3.13
N SER A 49 -4.10 16.04 -1.81
CA SER A 49 -4.93 15.23 -0.90
C SER A 49 -5.34 15.99 0.35
N ALA A 50 -6.63 15.91 0.68
CA ALA A 50 -7.13 16.35 1.97
C ALA A 50 -6.60 15.48 3.11
N GLU A 51 -6.34 14.19 2.84
CA GLU A 51 -6.11 13.15 3.85
C GLU A 51 -4.64 12.73 4.00
N ALA A 52 -3.79 13.02 3.02
CA ALA A 52 -2.39 12.59 3.02
C ALA A 52 -1.43 13.71 2.65
N ILE A 53 -0.19 13.57 3.11
CA ILE A 53 0.99 14.31 2.64
C ILE A 53 1.91 13.34 1.93
N VAL A 54 2.54 13.77 0.86
CA VAL A 54 3.50 12.95 0.13
C VAL A 54 4.87 13.08 0.77
N LEU A 55 5.47 11.95 1.14
CA LEU A 55 6.83 11.88 1.67
C LEU A 55 7.73 11.23 0.63
N ASP A 56 8.97 11.65 0.56
CA ASP A 56 10.02 10.90 -0.13
C ASP A 56 10.77 10.08 0.92
N MET A 57 10.78 8.76 0.75
CA MET A 57 11.53 7.82 1.58
C MET A 57 12.70 7.28 0.79
N LYS A 58 13.91 7.72 1.14
CA LYS A 58 15.15 7.31 0.44
C LYS A 58 15.96 6.32 1.29
N PHE A 59 16.30 5.18 0.71
CA PHE A 59 17.06 4.12 1.38
C PHE A 59 17.97 3.35 0.42
N GLU A 60 18.96 2.67 1.00
CA GLU A 60 19.76 1.66 0.32
C GLU A 60 19.14 0.28 0.55
N GLY A 61 19.13 -0.55 -0.48
CA GLY A 61 18.56 -1.89 -0.43
C GLY A 61 19.49 -2.94 -1.03
N ALA A 62 19.24 -4.19 -0.65
CA ALA A 62 19.94 -5.35 -1.18
C ALA A 62 18.97 -6.53 -1.31
N LEU A 63 19.22 -7.40 -2.28
CA LEU A 63 18.50 -8.66 -2.47
C LEU A 63 19.41 -9.72 -3.10
N VAL A 64 18.99 -10.97 -2.97
CA VAL A 64 19.60 -12.12 -3.63
C VAL A 64 18.58 -12.76 -4.57
N THR A 65 19.05 -13.20 -5.72
CA THR A 65 18.23 -13.84 -6.76
C THR A 65 19.08 -14.81 -7.57
N ASP A 66 18.45 -15.67 -8.38
CA ASP A 66 19.17 -16.73 -9.09
C ASP A 66 20.00 -16.22 -10.28
N GLN A 67 19.66 -15.04 -10.81
CA GLN A 67 20.28 -14.50 -12.03
C GLN A 67 20.19 -12.98 -12.12
N GLY A 68 21.23 -12.31 -12.64
CA GLY A 68 21.35 -10.84 -12.62
C GLY A 68 20.87 -10.07 -13.85
N TRP A 69 20.27 -10.69 -14.87
CA TRP A 69 19.97 -10.02 -16.14
C TRP A 69 18.74 -9.10 -16.11
N ASN A 70 17.93 -9.14 -15.05
CA ASN A 70 16.77 -8.27 -14.87
C ASN A 70 16.68 -7.70 -13.43
N ALA A 71 17.79 -7.12 -12.96
CA ALA A 71 17.92 -6.57 -11.61
C ALA A 71 16.78 -5.60 -11.23
N LYS A 72 16.32 -4.76 -12.18
CA LYS A 72 15.25 -3.79 -11.92
C LYS A 72 13.92 -4.47 -11.57
N SER A 73 13.49 -5.46 -12.35
CA SER A 73 12.26 -6.21 -12.06
C SER A 73 12.35 -6.94 -10.72
N GLN A 74 13.53 -7.48 -10.38
CA GLN A 74 13.74 -8.17 -9.11
C GLN A 74 13.70 -7.21 -7.91
N ILE A 75 14.21 -5.99 -8.09
CA ILE A 75 14.05 -4.92 -7.10
C ILE A 75 12.57 -4.56 -6.97
N GLU A 76 11.83 -4.41 -8.08
CA GLU A 76 10.39 -4.13 -8.05
C GLU A 76 9.61 -5.24 -7.31
N ASP A 77 9.95 -6.52 -7.52
CA ASP A 77 9.37 -7.65 -6.78
C ASP A 77 9.63 -7.54 -5.27
N GLN A 78 10.84 -7.14 -4.85
CA GLN A 78 11.14 -6.86 -3.45
C GLN A 78 10.29 -5.71 -2.92
N LEU A 79 10.18 -4.63 -3.70
CA LEU A 79 9.50 -3.41 -3.30
C LEU A 79 7.98 -3.58 -3.21
N LEU A 80 7.38 -4.61 -3.82
CA LEU A 80 5.97 -4.97 -3.57
C LEU A 80 5.69 -5.17 -2.07
N TYR A 81 6.65 -5.71 -1.30
CA TYR A 81 6.49 -5.91 0.14
C TYR A 81 6.42 -4.58 0.92
N THR A 82 6.85 -3.46 0.33
CA THR A 82 6.61 -2.13 0.94
C THR A 82 5.13 -1.79 0.98
N ILE A 83 4.29 -2.35 0.09
CA ILE A 83 2.84 -2.08 0.08
C ILE A 83 2.23 -2.57 1.38
N GLY A 84 2.40 -3.85 1.74
CA GLY A 84 1.90 -4.37 3.01
C GLY A 84 2.52 -3.64 4.21
N HIS A 85 3.83 -3.40 4.16
CA HIS A 85 4.55 -2.70 5.22
C HIS A 85 3.94 -1.32 5.52
N LEU A 86 3.69 -0.53 4.47
CA LEU A 86 3.12 0.83 4.56
C LEU A 86 1.63 0.80 4.88
N ASN A 87 0.87 -0.17 4.38
CA ASN A 87 -0.55 -0.35 4.72
C ASN A 87 -0.71 -0.51 6.25
N GLY A 88 0.18 -1.25 6.90
CA GLY A 88 0.23 -1.37 8.36
C GLY A 88 0.50 -0.06 9.10
N SER A 89 1.06 0.94 8.40
CA SER A 89 1.36 2.28 8.89
C SER A 89 0.40 3.36 8.35
N LYS A 90 -0.77 2.96 7.82
CA LYS A 90 -1.75 3.86 7.21
C LYS A 90 -1.11 4.76 6.14
N ALA A 91 -0.27 4.17 5.31
CA ALA A 91 0.45 4.84 4.24
C ALA A 91 0.43 3.98 2.98
N VAL A 92 0.64 4.62 1.82
CA VAL A 92 0.65 3.94 0.52
C VAL A 92 1.85 4.40 -0.29
N GLY A 93 2.68 3.44 -0.72
CA GLY A 93 3.82 3.70 -1.59
C GLY A 93 3.41 3.84 -3.06
N ARG A 94 4.03 4.78 -3.77
CA ARG A 94 3.89 5.00 -5.22
C ARG A 94 4.99 4.26 -5.97
N LEU A 95 4.84 2.94 -6.07
CA LEU A 95 5.80 2.10 -6.81
C LEU A 95 5.89 2.48 -8.29
N ASP A 96 4.83 3.06 -8.87
CA ASP A 96 4.82 3.59 -10.23
C ASP A 96 5.78 4.78 -10.43
N LYS A 97 6.23 5.41 -9.33
CA LYS A 97 7.13 6.57 -9.31
C LYS A 97 8.46 6.28 -8.65
N VAL A 98 8.76 5.02 -8.30
CA VAL A 98 10.01 4.72 -7.61
C VAL A 98 11.21 5.05 -8.51
N GLU A 99 12.15 5.80 -7.96
CA GLU A 99 13.42 6.08 -8.60
C GLU A 99 14.47 5.13 -8.06
N LEU A 100 15.10 4.38 -8.97
CA LEU A 100 16.19 3.46 -8.64
C LEU A 100 17.51 4.01 -9.19
N THR A 101 18.50 4.17 -8.32
CA THR A 101 19.88 4.54 -8.70
C THR A 101 20.87 3.53 -8.15
N ASP A 102 22.11 3.61 -8.63
CA ASP A 102 23.23 2.82 -8.13
C ASP A 102 22.99 1.29 -8.13
N VAL A 103 22.17 0.82 -9.06
CA VAL A 103 21.86 -0.61 -9.23
C VAL A 103 23.13 -1.34 -9.68
N LYS A 104 23.59 -2.28 -8.85
CA LYS A 104 24.79 -3.09 -9.10
C LYS A 104 24.46 -4.55 -8.88
N THR A 105 25.13 -5.42 -9.63
CA THR A 105 25.02 -6.87 -9.47
C THR A 105 26.39 -7.48 -9.21
N ALA A 106 26.45 -8.49 -8.35
CA ALA A 106 27.66 -9.24 -8.03
C ALA A 106 27.35 -10.74 -7.88
N PRO A 107 28.27 -11.64 -8.29
CA PRO A 107 28.12 -13.05 -8.00
C PRO A 107 28.16 -13.32 -6.49
N LEU A 108 27.27 -14.19 -6.00
CA LEU A 108 27.20 -14.62 -4.61
C LEU A 108 26.85 -16.11 -4.55
N ASP A 109 27.82 -16.98 -4.26
CA ASP A 109 27.60 -18.43 -4.04
C ASP A 109 26.77 -19.13 -5.13
N GLY A 110 27.05 -18.82 -6.41
CA GLY A 110 26.30 -19.37 -7.55
C GLY A 110 24.97 -18.68 -7.84
N ARG A 111 24.64 -17.64 -7.07
CA ARG A 111 23.50 -16.73 -7.22
C ARG A 111 24.02 -15.32 -7.55
N THR A 112 23.10 -14.36 -7.58
CA THR A 112 23.40 -12.94 -7.78
C THR A 112 22.92 -12.13 -6.60
N GLU A 113 23.80 -11.31 -6.04
CA GLU A 113 23.44 -10.21 -5.16
C GLU A 113 23.18 -8.94 -5.99
N VAL A 114 22.11 -8.22 -5.66
CA VAL A 114 21.78 -6.92 -6.25
C VAL A 114 21.73 -5.89 -5.12
N THR A 115 22.43 -4.77 -5.28
CA THR A 115 22.36 -3.62 -4.38
C THR A 115 21.83 -2.41 -5.13
N TYR A 116 21.09 -1.53 -4.47
CA TYR A 116 20.47 -0.37 -5.09
C TYR A 116 20.22 0.76 -4.08
N THR A 117 19.96 1.95 -4.59
CA THR A 117 19.34 3.05 -3.86
C THR A 117 17.94 3.26 -4.40
N ALA A 118 16.94 3.33 -3.53
CA ALA A 118 15.56 3.63 -3.89
C ALA A 118 15.12 4.97 -3.28
N SER A 119 14.37 5.75 -4.07
CA SER A 119 13.56 6.86 -3.59
C SER A 119 12.10 6.53 -3.84
N LEU A 120 11.35 6.25 -2.78
CA LEU A 120 9.94 5.87 -2.83
C LEU A 120 9.07 7.03 -2.34
N GLN A 121 8.16 7.49 -3.20
CA GLN A 121 7.11 8.40 -2.78
C GLN A 121 6.06 7.64 -1.97
N VAL A 122 5.65 8.22 -0.84
CA VAL A 122 4.70 7.61 0.09
C VAL A 122 3.61 8.62 0.45
N ALA A 123 2.36 8.30 0.14
CA ALA A 123 1.22 9.01 0.67
C ALA A 123 1.04 8.61 2.14
N TRP A 124 1.33 9.54 3.05
CA TRP A 124 1.29 9.34 4.48
C TRP A 124 0.06 10.02 5.09
N GLN A 125 -0.76 9.29 5.84
CA GLN A 125 -1.98 9.85 6.42
C GLN A 125 -1.66 11.05 7.32
N LYS A 126 -2.42 12.14 7.18
CA LYS A 126 -2.32 13.30 8.09
C LYS A 126 -2.77 12.92 9.49
N GLY A 127 -2.18 13.58 10.50
CA GLY A 127 -2.56 13.43 11.90
C GLY A 127 -1.80 12.34 12.68
N GLN A 128 -1.03 11.47 12.03
CA GLN A 128 -0.18 10.48 12.74
C GLN A 128 1.28 10.95 13.00
N GLY A 129 1.57 12.23 12.73
CA GLY A 129 2.93 12.79 12.78
C GLY A 129 3.78 12.34 11.58
N VAL A 130 4.75 13.17 11.17
CA VAL A 130 5.70 12.80 10.11
C VAL A 130 6.94 12.22 10.75
N PRO A 131 7.33 10.98 10.45
CA PRO A 131 8.57 10.42 10.94
C PRO A 131 9.77 11.07 10.23
N THR A 132 10.91 11.15 10.90
CA THR A 132 12.18 11.54 10.25
C THR A 132 12.87 10.36 9.57
N GLU A 133 12.57 9.14 10.03
CA GLU A 133 13.11 7.88 9.52
C GLU A 133 12.03 6.81 9.48
N TYR A 134 12.15 5.87 8.54
CA TYR A 134 11.26 4.72 8.44
C TYR A 134 12.07 3.45 8.18
N THR A 135 11.93 2.44 9.02
CA THR A 135 12.63 1.17 8.82
C THR A 135 11.79 0.24 7.94
N PHE A 136 12.35 -0.19 6.83
CA PHE A 136 11.80 -1.27 6.00
C PHE A 136 12.49 -2.59 6.37
N THR A 137 11.69 -3.64 6.55
CA THR A 137 12.17 -5.03 6.66
C THR A 137 11.66 -5.80 5.46
N LEU A 138 12.51 -6.09 4.48
CA LEU A 138 12.13 -6.66 3.18
C LEU A 138 12.68 -8.07 3.00
N PRO A 139 12.04 -8.97 2.23
CA PRO A 139 12.59 -10.29 1.94
C PRO A 139 13.95 -10.18 1.27
N ARG A 140 14.94 -10.94 1.74
CA ARG A 140 16.29 -10.96 1.18
C ARG A 140 16.35 -11.73 -0.13
N ASP A 141 15.71 -12.88 -0.18
CA ASP A 141 15.70 -13.76 -1.36
C ASP A 141 14.43 -13.53 -2.19
N VAL A 142 14.61 -12.92 -3.36
CA VAL A 142 13.51 -12.60 -4.29
C VAL A 142 13.47 -13.55 -5.48
N SER A 143 14.23 -14.65 -5.46
CA SER A 143 14.01 -15.72 -6.42
C SER A 143 12.60 -16.29 -6.27
N TYR A 144 12.10 -16.96 -7.31
CA TYR A 144 10.80 -17.62 -7.24
C TYR A 144 10.73 -18.61 -6.05
N GLY A 145 11.76 -19.42 -5.86
CA GLY A 145 11.85 -20.35 -4.73
C GLY A 145 11.99 -19.64 -3.37
N GLY A 146 12.73 -18.52 -3.34
CA GLY A 146 12.92 -17.67 -2.17
C GLY A 146 11.62 -17.06 -1.67
N LEU A 147 10.87 -16.37 -2.55
CA LEU A 147 9.59 -15.77 -2.20
C LEU A 147 8.54 -16.82 -1.82
N LYS A 148 8.56 -18.00 -2.45
CA LYS A 148 7.72 -19.12 -2.04
C LYS A 148 8.05 -19.57 -0.61
N THR A 149 9.34 -19.79 -0.33
CA THR A 149 9.79 -20.21 1.00
C THR A 149 9.47 -19.16 2.06
N PHE A 150 9.66 -17.87 1.73
CA PHE A 150 9.32 -16.76 2.59
C PHE A 150 7.82 -16.74 2.93
N ALA A 151 6.95 -16.93 1.93
CA ALA A 151 5.51 -17.01 2.15
C ALA A 151 5.08 -18.24 2.94
N ASP A 152 5.63 -19.41 2.64
CA ASP A 152 5.33 -20.64 3.39
C ASP A 152 5.76 -20.51 4.86
N THR A 153 6.85 -19.79 5.14
CA THR A 153 7.43 -19.64 6.48
C THR A 153 6.74 -18.56 7.30
N TYR A 154 6.47 -17.39 6.69
CA TYR A 154 6.06 -16.19 7.42
C TYR A 154 4.64 -15.71 7.07
N GLY A 155 3.98 -16.33 6.09
CA GLY A 155 2.67 -15.93 5.58
C GLY A 155 1.50 -16.10 6.56
N HIS A 156 1.73 -16.75 7.71
CA HIS A 156 0.75 -16.88 8.78
C HIS A 156 0.92 -15.80 9.87
N ASP A 157 2.15 -15.58 10.34
CA ASP A 157 2.42 -14.75 11.52
C ASP A 157 2.77 -13.30 11.18
N CYS A 158 3.41 -13.08 10.03
CA CYS A 158 3.92 -11.79 9.59
C CYS A 158 2.98 -11.07 8.61
N VAL A 159 1.69 -11.32 8.71
CA VAL A 159 0.67 -10.73 7.83
C VAL A 159 -0.46 -10.07 8.63
N ASP A 160 -1.34 -9.34 7.93
CA ASP A 160 -2.56 -8.77 8.49
C ASP A 160 -3.48 -9.86 9.10
N TYR A 161 -4.22 -9.54 10.17
CA TYR A 161 -5.12 -10.52 10.83
C TYR A 161 -6.26 -10.99 9.91
N GLY A 162 -6.66 -10.17 8.93
CA GLY A 162 -7.68 -10.51 7.95
C GLY A 162 -7.17 -11.27 6.72
N ALA A 163 -5.87 -11.54 6.65
CA ALA A 163 -5.28 -12.27 5.53
C ALA A 163 -5.77 -13.72 5.52
N HIS A 164 -6.11 -14.21 4.33
CA HIS A 164 -6.53 -15.59 4.08
C HIS A 164 -5.92 -16.04 2.75
N ASP A 165 -5.65 -17.34 2.65
CA ASP A 165 -5.09 -17.96 1.44
C ASP A 165 -3.78 -17.28 0.97
N VAL A 166 -2.91 -16.92 1.94
CA VAL A 166 -1.64 -16.25 1.68
C VAL A 166 -0.67 -17.20 1.00
N ASP A 167 -0.12 -16.74 -0.13
CA ASP A 167 0.93 -17.40 -0.89
C ASP A 167 1.97 -16.38 -1.39
N SER A 168 2.98 -16.82 -2.13
CA SER A 168 4.01 -15.93 -2.67
C SER A 168 3.46 -14.89 -3.67
N GLY A 169 2.29 -15.13 -4.26
CA GLY A 169 1.65 -14.19 -5.19
C GLY A 169 0.87 -13.08 -4.49
N SER A 170 0.56 -13.23 -3.21
CA SER A 170 -0.36 -12.35 -2.46
C SER A 170 0.23 -11.82 -1.15
N MET A 171 1.22 -12.48 -0.56
CA MET A 171 1.76 -12.12 0.76
C MET A 171 2.24 -10.68 0.84
N TRP A 172 2.89 -10.17 -0.20
CA TRP A 172 3.42 -8.79 -0.25
C TRP A 172 2.38 -7.72 0.13
N TYR A 173 1.10 -7.95 -0.19
CA TYR A 173 -0.01 -7.04 0.10
C TYR A 173 -0.41 -7.07 1.59
N TYR A 174 -0.38 -8.26 2.18
CA TYR A 174 -0.77 -8.50 3.56
C TYR A 174 0.38 -8.38 4.55
N TYR A 175 1.62 -8.32 4.09
CA TYR A 175 2.81 -8.32 4.93
C TYR A 175 2.79 -7.24 6.02
N ARG A 176 3.11 -7.60 7.26
CA ARG A 176 3.15 -6.76 8.46
C ARG A 176 4.34 -7.17 9.35
N PRO A 177 5.59 -6.80 9.02
CA PRO A 177 6.76 -7.25 9.76
C PRO A 177 6.83 -6.70 11.19
N ALA A 178 6.26 -5.50 11.44
CA ALA A 178 6.25 -4.89 12.77
C ALA A 178 5.12 -5.42 13.69
N ARG A 179 4.36 -6.43 13.23
CA ARG A 179 3.25 -6.99 13.99
C ARG A 179 3.77 -7.84 15.15
N GLY A 180 3.09 -7.76 16.31
CA GLY A 180 3.37 -8.66 17.43
C GLY A 180 3.20 -10.13 17.05
N GLY A 181 4.22 -10.95 17.33
CA GLY A 181 4.27 -12.37 16.99
C GLY A 181 4.88 -12.68 15.62
N CYS A 182 5.28 -11.66 14.84
CA CYS A 182 6.07 -11.86 13.64
C CYS A 182 7.55 -11.98 14.01
N ASP A 183 8.10 -13.19 13.92
CA ASP A 183 9.50 -13.49 14.22
C ASP A 183 10.25 -13.83 12.92
N LEU A 184 10.75 -12.79 12.24
CA LEU A 184 11.53 -12.95 11.00
C LEU A 184 12.98 -13.33 11.34
N ALA A 185 13.52 -14.35 10.66
CA ALA A 185 14.93 -14.67 10.79
C ALA A 185 15.79 -13.63 10.06
N ASP A 186 16.86 -13.16 10.69
CA ASP A 186 17.79 -12.17 10.12
C ASP A 186 18.38 -12.59 8.75
N ALA A 187 18.51 -13.90 8.52
CA ALA A 187 19.02 -14.42 7.25
C ALA A 187 18.03 -14.23 6.08
N ASP A 188 16.73 -14.13 6.36
CA ASP A 188 15.67 -14.12 5.36
C ASP A 188 15.23 -12.70 4.99
N VAL A 189 15.73 -11.68 5.70
CA VAL A 189 15.35 -10.29 5.51
C VAL A 189 16.54 -9.37 5.33
N VAL A 190 16.27 -8.22 4.73
CA VAL A 190 17.14 -7.04 4.75
C VAL A 190 16.39 -5.94 5.50
N VAL A 191 17.02 -5.46 6.56
CA VAL A 191 16.52 -4.32 7.34
C VAL A 191 17.27 -3.07 6.90
N THR A 192 16.54 -2.06 6.45
CA THR A 192 17.11 -0.79 6.00
C THR A 192 16.33 0.39 6.55
N THR A 193 17.01 1.51 6.78
CA THR A 193 16.40 2.73 7.31
C THR A 193 16.32 3.76 6.20
N ALA A 194 15.10 4.17 5.86
CA ALA A 194 14.85 5.26 4.95
C ALA A 194 14.92 6.60 5.68
N THR A 195 15.63 7.54 5.07
CA THR A 195 15.50 8.96 5.42
C THR A 195 14.19 9.48 4.85
N VAL A 196 13.43 10.21 5.66
CA VAL A 196 12.10 10.72 5.29
C VAL A 196 12.13 12.23 5.13
N THR A 197 11.67 12.73 3.99
CA THR A 197 11.48 14.16 3.73
C THR A 197 10.09 14.44 3.18
N VAL A 198 9.56 15.64 3.41
CA VAL A 198 8.32 16.07 2.74
C VAL A 198 8.62 16.27 1.26
N SER A 199 7.85 15.60 0.41
CA SER A 199 8.06 15.64 -1.04
C SER A 199 7.68 17.01 -1.63
N PRO A 200 8.42 17.54 -2.61
CA PRO A 200 8.08 18.80 -3.27
C PRO A 200 6.79 18.72 -4.09
N VAL A 201 6.28 17.51 -4.39
CA VAL A 201 5.04 17.31 -5.13
C VAL A 201 3.77 17.59 -4.31
N ASN A 202 3.92 17.81 -2.99
CA ASN A 202 2.80 18.25 -2.17
C ASN A 202 2.27 19.59 -2.72
N THR A 203 1.01 19.60 -3.12
CA THR A 203 0.30 20.85 -3.41
C THR A 203 -0.61 21.18 -2.25
N THR A 204 -0.66 22.45 -1.85
CA THR A 204 -1.76 22.95 -1.03
C THR A 204 -3.00 22.95 -1.93
N GLY A 205 -3.95 22.07 -1.61
CA GLY A 205 -5.24 21.96 -2.31
C GLY A 205 -5.88 23.30 -2.58
#